data_AF-A0A9P3G8U3-F1
#
_entry.id   AF-A0A9P3G8U3-F1
#
_cell.length_a   1.000
_cell.length_b   1.000
_cell.length_c   1.000
_cell.angle_alpha   90.00
_cell.angle_beta   90.00
_cell.angle_gamma   90.00
#
_symmetry.space_group_name_H-M   'P 1'
#
loop_
_entity.id
_entity.type
_entity.pdbx_description
1 polymer ?
#
loop_
_entity_poly.entity_id
_entity_poly.type
_entity_poly.pdbx_seq_one_letter_code
_entity_poly.pdbx_strand_id
1 'polypeptide(L)'
;MARKRRQSVTGPSSRPPKRRAQHKEVIIVDSDDDDMEVILAQIKQQEQSEALARQLQTERAGVDQAPQAGPSRLDEPILISDESSPGGDEALARKLQAEWAAADAAEQPLPSAFPTIAPSSSSRIAMLNRDEDSTHDSLPSTRLVGHKDLFVGTRQCAKCQTNVPSPRGYVVYSSAQLPPMSLVHLLHATCPSCQCIHCRGCFKVLDCRPGCKGRVDDSCQVLSCCAEIRAVALFEALGGFDRQCIGERAMSNSRAKETASTRRKTPASTVGPGGTGYATGSTGGFDFYELEFDDYLHMPSAPRGRGRGRSRGRGRGQQATTTDHSTQAALAAHWDEIIVRALKTVTSLLPAPYADEAQVYDMLPHPSITALLQMSQLPELLASLLRNDSITDWTARSDLYNAMLLLLRRMADCELTLEVLVSERHELFRSGGLEEWMWSDAEIKSVYLKLFTVTQSKSAVKPRVRAPLDPIRCTDPPA
;
A
#
# COMPACT_ATOMS: atom_id res chain seq x y z
N MET A 1 64.12 47.57 26.87
CA MET A 1 64.34 46.51 25.87
C MET A 1 64.11 45.16 26.52
N ALA A 2 62.99 44.48 26.21
CA ALA A 2 62.70 43.16 26.76
C ALA A 2 62.08 42.29 25.66
N ARG A 3 62.71 41.13 25.44
CA ARG A 3 62.48 40.20 24.33
C ARG A 3 61.20 39.39 24.52
N LYS A 4 60.46 39.27 23.40
CA LYS A 4 59.42 38.29 23.08
C LYS A 4 59.78 36.86 23.53
N ARG A 5 58.86 36.18 24.21
CA ARG A 5 58.84 34.72 24.37
C ARG A 5 57.51 34.18 23.83
N ARG A 6 57.60 33.28 22.84
CA ARG A 6 56.47 32.59 22.19
C ARG A 6 55.87 31.56 23.15
N GLN A 7 54.54 31.50 23.21
CA GLN A 7 53.80 30.38 23.81
C GLN A 7 53.36 29.43 22.70
N SER A 8 53.76 28.16 22.83
CA SER A 8 53.24 27.02 22.09
C SER A 8 52.07 26.42 22.87
N VAL A 9 50.89 26.37 22.25
CA VAL A 9 49.69 25.72 22.79
C VAL A 9 49.70 24.25 22.38
N THR A 10 49.91 23.38 23.36
CA THR A 10 49.67 21.93 23.28
C THR A 10 48.19 21.65 23.57
N GLY A 11 47.47 21.08 22.60
CA GLY A 11 46.08 20.64 22.78
C GLY A 11 45.98 19.30 23.52
N PRO A 12 45.00 19.12 24.42
CA PRO A 12 44.68 17.81 24.96
C PRO A 12 43.60 17.11 24.12
N SER A 13 43.98 15.90 23.68
CA SER A 13 43.12 14.82 23.19
C SER A 13 41.98 14.50 24.16
N SER A 14 40.74 14.63 23.71
CA SER A 14 39.55 14.16 24.42
C SER A 14 39.03 12.86 23.78
N ARG A 15 39.26 11.75 24.49
CA ARG A 15 38.56 10.48 24.27
C ARG A 15 37.09 10.61 24.70
N PRO A 16 36.11 10.03 23.98
CA PRO A 16 34.72 10.07 24.40
C PRO A 16 34.50 9.18 25.64
N PRO A 17 33.75 9.65 26.66
CA PRO A 17 33.49 8.87 27.86
C PRO A 17 32.47 7.75 27.63
N LYS A 18 32.74 6.61 28.27
CA LYS A 18 31.86 5.45 28.41
C LYS A 18 30.43 5.86 28.78
N ARG A 19 29.47 5.40 27.96
CA ARG A 19 28.02 5.47 28.21
C ARG A 19 27.71 4.93 29.61
N ARG A 20 27.24 5.84 30.48
CA ARG A 20 26.68 5.59 31.81
C ARG A 20 25.29 4.98 31.62
N ALA A 21 25.00 3.90 32.35
CA ALA A 21 23.73 3.20 32.32
C ALA A 21 22.57 4.17 32.52
N GLN A 22 21.64 4.18 31.57
CA GLN A 22 20.43 4.99 31.62
C GLN A 22 19.55 4.52 32.77
N HIS A 23 19.06 5.51 33.51
CA HIS A 23 18.10 5.37 34.60
C HIS A 23 16.81 4.73 34.03
N LYS A 24 16.31 3.67 34.67
CA LYS A 24 14.98 3.12 34.40
C LYS A 24 13.95 4.24 34.59
N GLU A 25 13.36 4.71 33.49
CA GLU A 25 12.10 5.43 33.54
C GLU A 25 11.05 4.43 34.05
N VAL A 26 10.54 4.71 35.25
CA VAL A 26 9.33 4.10 35.77
C VAL A 26 8.20 4.64 34.91
N ILE A 27 7.69 3.81 34.02
CA ILE A 27 6.44 4.05 33.29
C ILE A 27 5.36 4.12 34.38
N ILE A 28 4.91 5.33 34.69
CA ILE A 28 3.67 5.54 35.43
C ILE A 28 2.58 5.20 34.41
N VAL A 29 2.04 3.99 34.54
CA VAL A 29 0.80 3.60 33.87
C VAL A 29 -0.29 4.32 34.63
N ASP A 30 -0.83 5.39 34.07
CA ASP A 30 -2.06 5.98 34.56
C ASP A 30 -3.13 4.88 34.53
N SER A 31 -3.70 4.61 35.70
CA SER A 31 -4.64 3.52 35.96
C SER A 31 -5.99 3.89 35.38
N ASP A 32 -6.19 3.61 34.09
CA ASP A 32 -7.51 3.62 33.46
C ASP A 32 -8.25 2.34 33.90
N ASP A 33 -8.83 2.37 35.11
CA ASP A 33 -9.63 1.27 35.67
C ASP A 33 -10.83 0.89 34.77
N ASP A 34 -11.25 1.79 33.88
CA ASP A 34 -12.29 1.57 32.88
C ASP A 34 -11.90 0.49 31.83
N ASP A 35 -10.61 0.34 31.50
CA ASP A 35 -10.14 -0.68 30.54
C ASP A 35 -10.18 -2.09 31.14
N MET A 36 -10.08 -2.21 32.46
CA MET A 36 -10.11 -3.51 33.14
C MET A 36 -11.51 -4.13 33.12
N GLU A 37 -12.56 -3.31 33.25
CA GLU A 37 -13.95 -3.77 33.14
C GLU A 37 -14.29 -4.26 31.73
N VAL A 38 -13.78 -3.57 30.70
CA VAL A 38 -13.95 -3.98 29.29
C VAL A 38 -13.24 -5.32 29.03
N ILE A 39 -12.02 -5.49 29.53
CA ILE A 39 -11.26 -6.73 29.39
C ILE A 39 -11.96 -7.90 30.12
N LEU A 40 -12.46 -7.68 31.34
CA LEU A 40 -13.20 -8.71 32.09
C LEU A 40 -14.53 -9.09 31.42
N ALA A 41 -15.24 -8.12 30.83
CA ALA A 41 -16.45 -8.38 30.05
C ALA A 41 -16.13 -9.22 28.80
N GLN A 42 -15.03 -8.93 28.11
CA GLN A 42 -14.60 -9.68 26.93
C GLN A 42 -14.16 -11.11 27.29
N ILE A 43 -13.45 -11.31 28.40
CA ILE A 43 -13.09 -12.65 28.91
C ILE A 43 -14.35 -13.45 29.24
N LYS A 44 -15.32 -12.84 29.94
CA LYS A 44 -16.59 -13.51 30.29
C LYS A 44 -17.40 -13.90 29.05
N GLN A 45 -17.43 -13.04 28.03
CA GLN A 45 -18.08 -13.33 26.75
C GLN A 45 -17.39 -14.49 26.03
N GLN A 46 -16.05 -14.53 26.03
CA GLN A 46 -15.29 -15.62 25.43
C GLN A 46 -15.53 -16.94 26.16
N GLU A 47 -15.51 -16.95 27.50
CA GLU A 47 -15.81 -18.15 28.30
C GLU A 47 -17.23 -18.69 28.04
N GLN A 48 -18.22 -17.80 27.88
CA GLN A 48 -19.60 -18.19 27.53
C GLN A 48 -19.67 -18.82 26.13
N SER A 49 -18.94 -18.25 25.15
CA SER A 49 -18.89 -18.81 23.79
C SER A 49 -18.22 -20.19 23.76
N GLU A 50 -17.14 -20.39 24.52
CA GLU A 50 -16.44 -21.67 24.63
C GLU A 50 -17.28 -22.72 25.37
N ALA A 51 -18.01 -22.31 26.41
CA ALA A 51 -18.94 -23.19 27.12
C ALA A 51 -20.07 -23.70 26.20
N LEU A 52 -20.65 -22.80 25.39
CA LEU A 52 -21.70 -23.17 24.43
C LEU A 52 -21.16 -24.09 23.32
N ALA A 53 -19.94 -23.84 22.83
CA ALA A 53 -19.30 -24.72 21.85
C ALA A 53 -19.05 -26.14 22.42
N ARG A 54 -18.64 -26.26 23.68
CA ARG A 54 -18.50 -27.56 24.37
C ARG A 54 -19.84 -28.26 24.55
N GLN A 55 -20.90 -27.52 24.85
CA GLN A 55 -22.24 -28.07 24.97
C GLN A 55 -22.72 -28.65 23.64
N LEU A 56 -22.55 -27.90 22.53
CA LEU A 56 -22.89 -28.38 21.18
C LEU A 56 -22.04 -29.58 20.74
N GLN A 57 -20.76 -29.63 21.12
CA GLN A 57 -19.93 -30.82 20.87
C GLN A 57 -20.41 -32.03 21.66
N THR A 58 -20.82 -31.84 22.91
CA THR A 58 -21.34 -32.92 23.75
C THR A 58 -22.68 -33.42 23.24
N GLU A 59 -23.55 -32.50 22.79
CA GLU A 59 -24.83 -32.83 22.18
C GLU A 59 -24.63 -33.61 20.87
N ARG A 60 -23.72 -33.16 20.00
CA ARG A 60 -23.37 -33.91 18.77
C ARG A 60 -22.78 -35.28 19.06
N ALA A 61 -21.87 -35.40 20.02
CA ALA A 61 -21.29 -36.68 20.42
C ALA A 61 -22.32 -37.62 21.09
N GLY A 62 -23.39 -37.07 21.67
CA GLY A 62 -24.49 -37.84 22.28
C GLY A 62 -25.46 -38.45 21.27
N VAL A 63 -25.49 -37.97 20.02
CA VAL A 63 -26.35 -38.52 18.96
C VAL A 63 -25.73 -39.75 18.27
N ASP A 64 -24.46 -40.06 18.54
CA ASP A 64 -23.78 -41.29 18.07
C ASP A 64 -24.13 -42.54 18.91
N GLN A 65 -25.34 -42.64 19.46
CA GLN A 65 -25.93 -43.95 19.70
C GLN A 65 -26.25 -44.56 18.34
N ALA A 66 -25.24 -45.28 17.81
CA ALA A 66 -25.37 -46.14 16.66
C ALA A 66 -26.70 -46.92 16.74
N PRO A 67 -27.63 -46.74 15.78
CA PRO A 67 -28.78 -47.61 15.71
C PRO A 67 -28.25 -49.03 15.51
N GLN A 68 -28.49 -49.90 16.49
CA GLN A 68 -28.26 -51.32 16.33
C GLN A 68 -28.93 -51.76 15.02
N ALA A 69 -28.12 -52.29 14.11
CA ALA A 69 -28.58 -52.94 12.90
C ALA A 69 -29.42 -54.16 13.28
N GLY A 70 -30.72 -53.94 13.46
CA GLY A 70 -31.73 -54.99 13.44
C GLY A 70 -31.84 -55.55 12.01
N PRO A 71 -32.06 -56.86 11.85
CA PRO A 71 -32.25 -57.46 10.53
C PRO A 71 -33.63 -57.07 9.99
N SER A 72 -33.70 -55.95 9.27
CA SER A 72 -34.92 -55.54 8.57
C SER A 72 -35.15 -56.40 7.35
N ARG A 73 -36.29 -57.07 7.40
CA ARG A 73 -36.99 -57.69 6.29
C ARG A 73 -37.18 -56.70 5.15
N LEU A 74 -37.06 -57.23 3.95
CA LEU A 74 -37.56 -56.68 2.70
C LEU A 74 -39.07 -56.36 2.83
N ASP A 75 -39.50 -55.40 2.02
CA ASP A 75 -40.89 -54.95 1.78
C ASP A 75 -41.39 -53.78 2.62
N GLU A 76 -40.84 -52.58 2.38
CA GLU A 76 -41.70 -51.40 2.18
C GLU A 76 -40.93 -50.28 1.43
N PRO A 77 -41.31 -49.94 0.19
CA PRO A 77 -40.69 -48.86 -0.56
C PRO A 77 -41.11 -47.49 0.02
N ILE A 78 -40.13 -46.71 0.45
CA ILE A 78 -40.31 -45.30 0.78
C ILE A 78 -40.60 -44.56 -0.53
N LEU A 79 -41.87 -44.19 -0.72
CA LEU A 79 -42.35 -43.26 -1.74
C LEU A 79 -41.80 -41.86 -1.43
N ILE A 80 -40.61 -41.56 -1.95
CA ILE A 80 -40.19 -40.18 -2.17
C ILE A 80 -40.95 -39.72 -3.40
N SER A 81 -41.97 -38.89 -3.21
CA SER A 81 -42.73 -38.27 -4.29
C SER A 81 -41.81 -37.36 -5.09
N ASP A 82 -41.26 -37.92 -6.16
CA ASP A 82 -40.39 -37.26 -7.12
C ASP A 82 -41.23 -36.38 -8.08
N GLU A 83 -41.94 -35.40 -7.52
CA GLU A 83 -42.58 -34.32 -8.29
C GLU A 83 -41.57 -33.22 -8.66
N SER A 84 -40.33 -33.60 -8.97
CA SER A 84 -39.39 -32.76 -9.68
C SER A 84 -39.76 -32.79 -11.17
N SER A 85 -40.78 -32.01 -11.53
CA SER A 85 -41.21 -31.83 -12.92
C SER A 85 -39.98 -31.45 -13.77
N PRO A 86 -39.55 -32.27 -14.74
CA PRO A 86 -38.26 -32.13 -15.43
C PRO A 86 -38.19 -30.94 -16.41
N GLY A 87 -38.98 -29.89 -16.19
CA GLY A 87 -39.00 -28.67 -16.99
C GLY A 87 -38.94 -27.36 -16.19
N GLY A 88 -38.86 -27.41 -14.85
CA GLY A 88 -38.89 -26.20 -14.01
C GLY A 88 -37.61 -25.36 -14.10
N ASP A 89 -36.46 -25.99 -13.87
CA ASP A 89 -35.20 -25.26 -13.70
C ASP A 89 -34.64 -24.72 -15.02
N GLU A 90 -34.82 -25.45 -16.12
CA GLU A 90 -34.40 -24.98 -17.45
C GLU A 90 -35.30 -23.82 -17.94
N ALA A 91 -36.60 -23.87 -17.66
CA ALA A 91 -37.51 -22.77 -18.01
C ALA A 91 -37.22 -21.51 -17.18
N LEU A 92 -36.88 -21.67 -15.91
CA LEU A 92 -36.48 -20.56 -15.04
C LEU A 92 -35.17 -19.92 -15.52
N ALA A 93 -34.18 -20.73 -15.89
CA ALA A 93 -32.91 -20.25 -16.43
C ALA A 93 -33.10 -19.45 -17.73
N ARG A 94 -33.96 -19.94 -18.65
CA ARG A 94 -34.27 -19.20 -19.89
C ARG A 94 -35.03 -17.89 -19.63
N LYS A 95 -35.89 -17.85 -18.62
CA LYS A 95 -36.63 -16.64 -18.23
C LYS A 95 -35.68 -15.56 -17.68
N LEU A 96 -34.76 -15.93 -16.79
CA LEU A 96 -33.75 -15.03 -16.25
C LEU A 96 -32.81 -14.50 -17.36
N GLN A 97 -32.41 -15.37 -18.29
CA GLN A 97 -31.55 -14.97 -19.40
C GLN A 97 -32.25 -13.98 -20.36
N ALA A 98 -33.55 -14.15 -20.60
CA ALA A 98 -34.33 -13.22 -21.41
C ALA A 98 -34.53 -11.85 -20.72
N GLU A 99 -34.70 -11.85 -19.40
CA GLU A 99 -34.86 -10.62 -18.61
C GLU A 99 -33.57 -9.78 -18.60
N TRP A 100 -32.40 -10.43 -18.50
CA TRP A 100 -31.10 -9.75 -18.57
C TRP A 100 -30.82 -9.18 -19.96
N ALA A 101 -31.11 -9.94 -21.02
CA ALA A 101 -30.94 -9.45 -22.40
C ALA A 101 -31.85 -8.25 -22.72
N ALA A 102 -33.03 -8.16 -22.09
CA ALA A 102 -33.93 -7.02 -22.23
C ALA A 102 -33.42 -5.78 -21.50
N ALA A 103 -32.78 -5.94 -20.33
CA ALA A 103 -32.17 -4.84 -19.58
C ALA A 103 -31.00 -4.21 -20.37
N ASP A 104 -30.13 -5.04 -20.96
CA ASP A 104 -29.01 -4.56 -21.80
C ASP A 104 -29.50 -3.85 -23.08
N ALA A 105 -30.63 -4.30 -23.64
CA ALA A 105 -31.24 -3.64 -24.80
C ALA A 105 -31.95 -2.31 -24.45
N ALA A 106 -32.37 -2.13 -23.20
CA ALA A 106 -32.99 -0.89 -22.73
C ALA A 106 -31.95 0.21 -22.44
N GLU A 107 -30.69 -0.14 -22.21
CA GLU A 107 -29.55 0.80 -22.10
C GLU A 107 -29.02 1.26 -23.48
N GLN A 108 -29.89 1.42 -24.48
CA GLN A 108 -29.46 2.14 -25.68
C GLN A 108 -29.11 3.60 -25.33
N PRO A 109 -27.95 4.10 -25.80
CA PRO A 109 -27.56 5.48 -25.56
C PRO A 109 -28.58 6.41 -26.19
N LEU A 110 -29.20 7.26 -25.35
CA LEU A 110 -30.04 8.36 -25.81
C LEU A 110 -29.28 9.12 -26.91
N PRO A 111 -29.92 9.40 -28.07
CA PRO A 111 -29.27 10.14 -29.14
C PRO A 111 -28.87 11.52 -28.61
N SER A 112 -27.56 11.70 -28.48
CA SER A 112 -26.93 12.95 -28.08
C SER A 112 -27.14 13.99 -29.19
N ALA A 113 -28.27 14.68 -29.13
CA ALA A 113 -28.56 15.83 -29.97
C ALA A 113 -27.84 17.06 -29.38
N PHE A 114 -26.52 17.15 -29.60
CA PHE A 114 -25.82 18.42 -29.41
C PHE A 114 -26.14 19.35 -30.60
N PRO A 115 -26.69 20.55 -30.36
CA PRO A 115 -26.91 21.52 -31.41
C PRO A 115 -25.56 21.99 -31.98
N THR A 116 -25.39 21.82 -33.28
CA THR A 116 -24.27 22.37 -34.05
C THR A 116 -24.33 23.90 -34.02
N ILE A 117 -23.56 24.52 -33.12
CA ILE A 117 -23.38 25.97 -33.09
C ILE A 117 -22.38 26.35 -34.19
N ALA A 118 -22.83 27.21 -35.10
CA ALA A 118 -22.05 27.73 -36.22
C ALA A 118 -20.84 28.56 -35.75
N PRO A 119 -19.72 28.59 -36.51
CA PRO A 119 -18.52 29.33 -36.13
C PRO A 119 -18.73 30.83 -36.39
N SER A 120 -19.01 31.59 -35.33
CA SER A 120 -18.95 33.06 -35.38
C SER A 120 -17.50 33.52 -35.25
N SER A 121 -16.99 34.12 -36.33
CA SER A 121 -15.74 34.86 -36.40
C SER A 121 -15.67 35.96 -35.33
N SER A 122 -14.88 35.75 -34.29
CA SER A 122 -14.36 36.85 -33.45
C SER A 122 -12.91 36.60 -33.10
N SER A 123 -12.06 37.16 -33.95
CA SER A 123 -10.66 37.44 -33.74
C SER A 123 -10.43 38.27 -32.47
N ARG A 124 -9.50 37.81 -31.60
CA ARG A 124 -8.68 38.54 -30.60
C ARG A 124 -8.59 37.89 -29.20
N ILE A 125 -8.34 36.58 -29.14
CA ILE A 125 -7.67 35.96 -27.97
C ILE A 125 -6.58 35.05 -28.52
N ALA A 126 -5.51 35.66 -29.00
CA ALA A 126 -4.27 34.99 -29.36
C ALA A 126 -3.16 35.85 -28.77
N MET A 127 -2.60 35.44 -27.62
CA MET A 127 -1.23 35.75 -27.15
C MET A 127 -0.94 35.45 -25.67
N LEU A 128 -1.70 34.59 -24.97
CA LEU A 128 -1.27 34.07 -23.68
C LEU A 128 -1.36 32.53 -23.70
N ASN A 129 -0.21 31.90 -23.46
CA ASN A 129 -0.01 30.50 -23.07
C ASN A 129 0.06 29.45 -24.19
N ARG A 130 1.17 29.46 -24.96
CA ARG A 130 1.56 28.30 -25.79
C ARG A 130 2.99 27.79 -25.50
N ASP A 131 3.57 28.18 -24.38
CA ASP A 131 4.87 27.68 -23.89
C ASP A 131 4.72 26.59 -22.80
N GLU A 132 3.51 26.10 -22.51
CA GLU A 132 3.30 25.04 -21.50
C GLU A 132 3.58 23.61 -22.01
N ASP A 133 3.82 23.43 -23.32
CA ASP A 133 3.93 22.10 -23.96
C ASP A 133 5.25 21.37 -23.65
N SER A 134 6.22 22.01 -22.99
CA SER A 134 7.47 21.36 -22.55
C SER A 134 7.47 20.91 -21.08
N THR A 135 6.37 21.10 -20.34
CA THR A 135 6.35 20.80 -18.89
C THR A 135 6.06 19.33 -18.55
N HIS A 136 5.51 18.55 -19.49
CA HIS A 136 5.14 17.15 -19.26
C HIS A 136 6.32 16.20 -18.99
N ASP A 137 7.52 16.55 -19.47
CA ASP A 137 8.73 15.73 -19.25
C ASP A 137 9.44 16.02 -17.91
N SER A 138 8.93 16.96 -17.11
CA SER A 138 9.51 17.25 -15.81
C SER A 138 9.21 16.14 -14.80
N LEU A 139 10.25 15.72 -14.08
CA LEU A 139 10.15 14.75 -12.99
C LEU A 139 9.12 15.21 -11.95
N PRO A 140 8.30 14.30 -11.40
CA PRO A 140 7.38 14.63 -10.32
C PRO A 140 8.09 15.27 -9.12
N SER A 141 9.30 14.81 -8.79
CA SER A 141 10.15 15.40 -7.75
C SER A 141 10.54 16.84 -8.05
N THR A 142 10.89 17.17 -9.30
CA THR A 142 11.23 18.54 -9.72
C THR A 142 10.02 19.46 -9.63
N ARG A 143 8.82 19.00 -10.03
CA ARG A 143 7.56 19.76 -9.88
C ARG A 143 7.28 20.07 -8.40
N LEU A 144 7.47 19.09 -7.51
CA LEU A 144 7.26 19.27 -6.07
C LEU A 144 8.26 20.21 -5.40
N VAL A 145 9.51 20.30 -5.88
CA VAL A 145 10.51 21.22 -5.30
C VAL A 145 10.03 22.66 -5.33
N GLY A 146 9.34 23.09 -6.39
CA GLY A 146 8.75 24.43 -6.50
C GLY A 146 7.64 24.72 -5.48
N HIS A 147 7.05 23.68 -4.90
CA HIS A 147 5.99 23.78 -3.90
C HIS A 147 6.46 23.38 -2.49
N LYS A 148 7.76 23.14 -2.28
CA LYS A 148 8.29 22.63 -1.00
C LYS A 148 7.98 23.55 0.19
N ASP A 149 8.04 24.87 -0.02
CA ASP A 149 7.75 25.88 1.00
C ASP A 149 6.30 25.86 1.49
N LEU A 150 5.36 25.33 0.70
CA LEU A 150 3.97 25.10 1.13
C LEU A 150 3.88 24.02 2.20
N PHE A 151 4.68 22.96 2.09
CA PHE A 151 4.59 21.79 2.96
C PHE A 151 5.48 21.91 4.19
N VAL A 152 6.73 22.33 4.03
CA VAL A 152 7.73 22.29 5.13
C VAL A 152 8.29 23.67 5.49
N GLY A 153 7.88 24.71 4.77
CA GLY A 153 8.39 26.07 4.97
C GLY A 153 8.01 26.69 6.30
N THR A 154 8.72 27.76 6.67
CA THR A 154 8.35 28.63 7.78
C THR A 154 7.60 29.85 7.24
N ARG A 155 6.57 30.31 7.96
CA ARG A 155 5.74 31.45 7.53
C ARG A 155 5.57 32.46 8.67
N GLN A 156 5.43 33.73 8.34
CA GLN A 156 5.28 34.79 9.34
C GLN A 156 3.84 34.88 9.84
N CYS A 157 3.68 34.88 11.17
CA CYS A 157 2.39 35.06 11.82
C CYS A 157 1.72 36.36 11.40
N ALA A 158 0.50 36.29 10.86
CA ALA A 158 -0.26 37.47 10.44
C ALA A 158 -0.55 38.46 11.59
N LYS A 159 -0.53 38.03 12.87
CA LYS A 159 -0.79 38.89 14.03
C LYS A 159 0.49 39.49 14.64
N CYS A 160 1.53 38.67 14.86
CA CYS A 160 2.73 39.10 15.61
C CYS A 160 4.04 39.02 14.81
N GLN A 161 3.99 38.62 13.55
CA GLN A 161 5.13 38.50 12.62
C GLN A 161 6.22 37.50 13.02
N THR A 162 6.05 36.76 14.13
CA THR A 162 6.95 35.65 14.47
C THR A 162 6.91 34.57 13.40
N ASN A 163 8.08 34.05 13.02
CA ASN A 163 8.18 32.87 12.16
C ASN A 163 7.55 31.65 12.85
N VAL A 164 6.55 31.08 12.20
CA VAL A 164 5.86 29.86 12.61
C VAL A 164 6.40 28.72 11.74
N PRO A 165 7.03 27.70 12.33
CA PRO A 165 7.43 26.52 11.57
C PRO A 165 6.20 25.71 11.16
N SER A 166 6.27 25.05 10.01
CA SER A 166 5.25 24.05 9.64
C SER A 166 5.21 22.94 10.70
N PRO A 167 4.02 22.57 11.21
CA PRO A 167 3.90 21.48 12.16
C PRO A 167 4.39 20.18 11.53
N ARG A 168 5.13 19.39 12.31
CA ARG A 168 5.59 18.06 11.93
C ARG A 168 4.96 17.05 12.88
N GLY A 169 4.48 15.93 12.34
CA GLY A 169 3.93 14.85 13.15
C GLY A 169 3.53 13.66 12.30
N TYR A 170 2.80 12.73 12.91
CA TYR A 170 2.47 11.46 12.28
C TYR A 170 0.97 11.30 12.13
N VAL A 171 0.52 10.96 10.92
CA VAL A 171 -0.85 10.51 10.70
C VAL A 171 -0.96 9.04 11.10
N VAL A 172 -1.89 8.75 12.02
CA VAL A 172 -2.16 7.40 12.52
C VAL A 172 -3.56 6.99 12.10
N TYR A 173 -3.68 5.86 11.41
CA TYR A 173 -4.93 5.30 10.89
C TYR A 173 -5.57 4.29 11.86
N SER A 174 -5.63 4.63 13.15
CA SER A 174 -6.16 3.75 14.20
C SER A 174 -7.63 3.98 14.53
N SER A 175 -8.13 5.22 14.36
CA SER A 175 -9.52 5.54 14.69
C SER A 175 -10.46 5.31 13.51
N ALA A 176 -11.72 5.01 13.81
CA ALA A 176 -12.79 4.93 12.81
C ALA A 176 -13.20 6.30 12.23
N GLN A 177 -12.61 7.40 12.73
CA GLN A 177 -12.92 8.76 12.30
C GLN A 177 -12.20 9.07 10.99
N LEU A 178 -12.96 9.57 10.01
CA LEU A 178 -12.47 10.01 8.71
C LEU A 178 -12.79 11.51 8.57
N PRO A 179 -11.77 12.39 8.45
CA PRO A 179 -10.33 12.13 8.51
C PRO A 179 -9.82 11.80 9.94
N PRO A 180 -8.64 11.16 10.08
CA PRO A 180 -8.03 10.91 11.39
C PRO A 180 -7.72 12.22 12.14
N MET A 181 -7.95 12.28 13.46
CA MET A 181 -7.69 13.49 14.26
C MET A 181 -6.24 13.97 14.18
N SER A 182 -5.29 13.04 14.08
CA SER A 182 -3.86 13.37 13.91
C SER A 182 -3.62 14.17 12.63
N LEU A 183 -4.36 13.87 11.56
CA LEU A 183 -4.27 14.62 10.31
C LEU A 183 -4.82 16.03 10.50
N VAL A 184 -6.01 16.17 11.08
CA VAL A 184 -6.64 17.50 11.30
C VAL A 184 -5.76 18.42 12.14
N HIS A 185 -5.06 17.87 13.14
CA HIS A 185 -4.12 18.65 13.94
C HIS A 185 -2.97 19.24 13.09
N LEU A 186 -2.43 18.47 12.15
CA LEU A 186 -1.33 18.89 11.26
C LEU A 186 -1.73 19.94 10.20
N LEU A 187 -3.04 20.17 10.03
CA LEU A 187 -3.58 21.21 9.14
C LEU A 187 -3.56 22.60 9.78
N HIS A 188 -3.35 22.67 11.09
CA HIS A 188 -3.29 23.91 11.84
C HIS A 188 -1.83 24.31 12.10
N ALA A 189 -1.50 25.57 11.80
CA ALA A 189 -0.24 26.18 12.22
C ALA A 189 -0.49 27.08 13.44
N THR A 190 0.02 26.69 14.61
CA THR A 190 -0.10 27.49 15.84
C THR A 190 1.14 28.36 16.01
N CYS A 191 0.95 29.67 16.11
CA CYS A 191 2.07 30.58 16.36
C CYS A 191 2.60 30.39 17.79
N PRO A 192 3.92 30.16 17.98
CA PRO A 192 4.49 29.98 19.32
C PRO A 192 4.42 31.24 20.19
N SER A 193 4.30 32.44 19.58
CA SER A 193 4.23 33.71 20.32
C SER A 193 2.82 34.11 20.70
N CYS A 194 1.86 34.18 19.76
CA CYS A 194 0.49 34.60 20.06
C CYS A 194 -0.53 33.48 20.28
N GLN A 195 -0.16 32.21 20.09
CA GLN A 195 -1.07 31.05 20.18
C GLN A 195 -2.28 31.13 19.23
N CYS A 196 -2.24 32.07 18.30
CA CYS A 196 -3.16 32.24 17.20
C CYS A 196 -2.99 31.06 16.22
N ILE A 197 -4.13 30.52 15.77
CA ILE A 197 -4.17 29.35 14.90
C ILE A 197 -4.39 29.81 13.46
N HIS A 198 -3.58 29.27 12.56
CA HIS A 198 -3.62 29.58 11.14
C HIS A 198 -3.97 28.33 10.33
N CYS A 199 -4.65 28.52 9.20
CA CYS A 199 -4.71 27.51 8.16
C CYS A 199 -3.30 27.28 7.62
N ARG A 200 -2.77 26.06 7.64
CA ARG A 200 -1.41 25.80 7.15
C ARG A 200 -1.24 26.08 5.65
N GLY A 201 -2.30 25.95 4.85
CA GLY A 201 -2.31 26.24 3.42
C GLY A 201 -2.13 27.73 3.12
N CYS A 202 -3.16 28.54 3.39
CA CYS A 202 -3.16 29.97 3.05
C CYS A 202 -2.66 30.90 4.17
N PHE A 203 -2.34 30.37 5.35
CA PHE A 203 -1.87 31.11 6.52
C PHE A 203 -2.84 32.14 7.13
N LYS A 204 -4.10 32.15 6.69
CA LYS A 204 -5.19 32.94 7.28
C LYS A 204 -5.46 32.48 8.72
N VAL A 205 -5.71 33.44 9.62
CA VAL A 205 -6.11 33.15 11.00
C VAL A 205 -7.49 32.48 11.00
N LEU A 206 -7.63 31.40 11.76
CA LEU A 206 -8.86 30.64 11.96
C LEU A 206 -9.40 30.86 13.37
N ASP A 207 -10.72 30.77 13.52
CA ASP A 207 -11.41 30.85 14.81
C ASP A 207 -11.51 29.49 15.51
N CYS A 208 -10.51 28.62 15.29
CA CYS A 208 -10.44 27.31 15.92
C CYS A 208 -9.87 27.42 17.34
N ARG A 209 -10.31 26.52 18.24
CA ARG A 209 -9.75 26.42 19.60
C ARG A 209 -8.33 25.82 19.55
N PRO A 210 -7.41 26.22 20.46
CA PRO A 210 -6.11 25.57 20.60
C PRO A 210 -6.28 24.06 20.79
N GLY A 211 -5.56 23.27 19.99
CA GLY A 211 -5.70 21.82 19.99
C GLY A 211 -6.97 21.30 19.32
N CYS A 212 -7.57 22.05 18.39
CA CYS A 212 -8.69 21.57 17.59
C CYS A 212 -8.34 20.23 16.91
N LYS A 213 -9.06 19.18 17.29
CA LYS A 213 -8.94 17.82 16.72
C LYS A 213 -9.95 17.57 15.59
N GLY A 214 -10.77 18.57 15.23
CA GLY A 214 -11.88 18.43 14.30
C GLY A 214 -12.92 17.42 14.75
N ARG A 215 -13.53 17.64 15.93
CA ARG A 215 -14.64 16.80 16.38
C ARG A 215 -15.75 16.79 15.32
N VAL A 216 -16.37 15.63 15.14
CA VAL A 216 -17.38 15.35 14.10
C VAL A 216 -18.55 16.34 14.15
N ASP A 217 -18.92 16.80 15.34
CA ASP A 217 -20.07 17.70 15.53
C ASP A 217 -19.76 19.17 15.17
N ASP A 218 -18.48 19.56 15.18
CA ASP A 218 -17.99 20.90 14.85
C ASP A 218 -17.06 20.79 13.63
N SER A 219 -17.62 20.87 12.42
CA SER A 219 -16.86 20.83 11.17
C SER A 219 -15.71 21.84 11.24
N CYS A 220 -14.47 21.34 11.33
CA CYS A 220 -13.32 22.20 11.47
C CYS A 220 -13.12 23.03 10.20
N GLN A 221 -13.18 24.36 10.32
CA GLN A 221 -13.07 25.30 9.19
C GLN A 221 -11.79 25.11 8.36
N VAL A 222 -10.75 24.51 8.94
CA VAL A 222 -9.49 24.23 8.24
C VAL A 222 -9.67 23.26 7.07
N LEU A 223 -10.59 22.29 7.17
CA LEU A 223 -10.79 21.25 6.16
C LEU A 223 -11.35 21.81 4.86
N SER A 224 -12.10 22.92 4.94
CA SER A 224 -12.74 23.59 3.82
C SER A 224 -12.14 24.97 3.53
N CYS A 225 -10.93 25.26 3.99
CA CYS A 225 -10.39 26.63 3.95
C CYS A 225 -9.91 27.06 2.55
N CYS A 226 -9.09 26.24 1.87
CA CYS A 226 -8.51 26.57 0.56
C CYS A 226 -7.97 25.33 -0.19
N ALA A 227 -7.59 25.48 -1.47
CA ALA A 227 -6.96 24.40 -2.25
C ALA A 227 -5.60 23.98 -1.68
N GLU A 228 -4.82 24.94 -1.17
CA GLU A 228 -3.49 24.68 -0.60
C GLU A 228 -3.57 23.78 0.64
N ILE A 229 -4.54 23.99 1.53
CA ILE A 229 -4.65 23.15 2.73
C ILE A 229 -5.07 21.73 2.38
N ARG A 230 -5.84 21.55 1.33
CA ARG A 230 -6.16 20.23 0.81
C ARG A 230 -4.94 19.52 0.25
N ALA A 231 -4.09 20.23 -0.50
CA ALA A 231 -2.82 19.67 -0.94
C ALA A 231 -1.91 19.28 0.24
N VAL A 232 -1.86 20.12 1.29
CA VAL A 232 -1.15 19.82 2.53
C VAL A 232 -1.75 18.59 3.24
N ALA A 233 -3.08 18.50 3.33
CA ALA A 233 -3.74 17.35 3.93
C ALA A 233 -3.45 16.05 3.18
N LEU A 234 -3.45 16.12 1.84
CA LEU A 234 -3.09 14.99 1.00
C LEU A 234 -1.62 14.59 1.19
N PHE A 235 -0.70 15.57 1.27
CA PHE A 235 0.71 15.32 1.57
C PHE A 235 0.88 14.59 2.91
N GLU A 236 0.25 15.07 3.98
CA GLU A 236 0.35 14.45 5.32
C GLU A 236 -0.27 13.04 5.34
N ALA A 237 -1.42 12.86 4.69
CA ALA A 237 -2.07 11.56 4.57
C ALA A 237 -1.19 10.56 3.78
N LEU A 238 -0.69 10.95 2.61
CA LEU A 238 0.20 10.12 1.80
C LEU A 238 1.51 9.83 2.53
N GLY A 239 2.10 10.81 3.24
CA GLY A 239 3.29 10.61 4.05
C GLY A 239 3.08 9.58 5.17
N GLY A 240 1.95 9.68 5.89
CA GLY A 240 1.56 8.69 6.89
C GLY A 240 1.35 7.30 6.29
N PHE A 241 0.71 7.23 5.12
CA PHE A 241 0.48 5.97 4.40
C PHE A 241 1.79 5.33 3.93
N ASP A 242 2.71 6.12 3.37
CA ASP A 242 4.02 5.66 2.91
C ASP A 242 4.83 5.04 4.05
N ARG A 243 4.86 5.70 5.21
CA ARG A 243 5.53 5.16 6.41
C ARG A 243 4.98 3.81 6.82
N GLN A 244 3.66 3.68 6.84
CA GLN A 244 3.01 2.42 7.20
C GLN A 244 3.36 1.31 6.19
N CYS A 245 3.32 1.61 4.89
CA CYS A 245 3.68 0.66 3.84
C CYS A 245 5.15 0.23 3.89
N ILE A 246 6.06 1.19 4.07
CA ILE A 246 7.50 0.94 4.19
C ILE A 246 7.80 0.14 5.45
N GLY A 247 7.18 0.51 6.57
CA GLY A 247 7.30 -0.20 7.86
C GLY A 247 6.83 -1.65 7.75
N GLU A 248 5.65 -1.90 7.19
CA GLU A 248 5.12 -3.25 7.02
C GLU A 248 5.98 -4.08 6.06
N ARG A 249 6.45 -3.49 4.95
CA ARG A 249 7.38 -4.17 4.03
C ARG A 249 8.69 -4.54 4.73
N ALA A 250 9.24 -3.65 5.55
CA ALA A 250 10.45 -3.93 6.32
C ALA A 250 10.24 -5.05 7.35
N MET A 251 9.13 -5.02 8.09
CA MET A 251 8.77 -6.05 9.06
C MET A 251 8.51 -7.40 8.39
N SER A 252 7.74 -7.43 7.30
CA SER A 252 7.49 -8.63 6.51
C SER A 252 8.79 -9.25 5.98
N ASN A 253 9.68 -8.43 5.42
CA ASN A 253 11.00 -8.89 4.98
C ASN A 253 11.85 -9.44 6.13
N SER A 254 11.78 -8.84 7.33
CA SER A 254 12.47 -9.35 8.52
C SER A 254 11.92 -10.73 8.92
N ARG A 255 10.59 -10.89 8.98
CA ARG A 255 9.93 -12.17 9.28
C ARG A 255 10.26 -13.26 8.25
N ALA A 256 10.28 -12.89 6.97
CA ALA A 256 10.64 -13.80 5.88
C ALA A 256 12.10 -14.25 6.00
N LYS A 257 13.04 -13.33 6.29
CA LYS A 257 14.45 -13.64 6.52
C LYS A 257 14.65 -14.53 7.75
N GLU A 258 13.95 -14.24 8.84
CA GLU A 258 14.01 -15.05 10.05
C GLU A 258 13.53 -16.48 9.77
N THR A 259 12.38 -16.64 9.12
CA THR A 259 11.82 -17.94 8.72
C THR A 259 12.74 -18.71 7.77
N ALA A 260 13.37 -18.01 6.81
CA ALA A 260 14.37 -18.61 5.93
C ALA A 260 15.62 -19.06 6.71
N SER A 261 16.05 -18.29 7.71
CA SER A 261 17.22 -18.60 8.52
C SER A 261 16.98 -19.76 9.51
N THR A 262 15.79 -19.85 10.11
CA THR A 262 15.41 -20.97 11.00
C THR A 262 15.29 -22.26 10.20
N ARG A 263 14.74 -22.21 8.99
CA ARG A 263 14.69 -23.35 8.05
C ARG A 263 16.07 -23.85 7.61
N ARG A 264 17.09 -22.98 7.56
CA ARG A 264 18.48 -23.39 7.29
C ARG A 264 19.16 -24.05 8.50
N LYS A 265 18.76 -23.65 9.72
CA LYS A 265 19.38 -24.13 10.98
C LYS A 265 18.82 -25.46 11.45
N THR A 266 17.56 -25.78 11.16
CA THR A 266 17.08 -27.15 11.29
C THR A 266 17.83 -27.97 10.24
N PRO A 267 18.81 -28.82 10.63
CA PRO A 267 19.41 -29.72 9.66
C PRO A 267 18.24 -30.49 9.10
N ALA A 268 17.92 -30.26 7.83
CA ALA A 268 16.93 -31.04 7.13
C ALA A 268 17.31 -32.47 7.48
N SER A 269 16.49 -33.15 8.28
CA SER A 269 16.64 -34.56 8.51
C SER A 269 16.40 -35.13 7.14
N THR A 270 17.48 -35.24 6.39
CA THR A 270 17.56 -35.94 5.13
C THR A 270 16.92 -37.25 5.48
N VAL A 271 15.70 -37.44 4.96
CA VAL A 271 15.07 -38.76 4.89
C VAL A 271 16.21 -39.69 4.50
N GLY A 272 16.53 -40.61 5.40
CA GLY A 272 17.79 -41.34 5.37
C GLY A 272 18.02 -42.01 4.01
N PRO A 273 19.23 -42.55 3.77
CA PRO A 273 19.69 -43.05 2.47
C PRO A 273 18.91 -44.21 1.83
N GLY A 274 17.64 -44.45 2.16
CA GLY A 274 16.77 -45.47 1.59
C GLY A 274 15.31 -45.08 1.33
N GLY A 275 14.96 -43.79 1.37
CA GLY A 275 13.59 -43.34 1.06
C GLY A 275 13.40 -42.96 -0.41
N THR A 276 12.97 -43.89 -1.26
CA THR A 276 12.46 -43.61 -2.61
C THR A 276 11.10 -42.91 -2.52
N GLY A 277 11.11 -41.63 -2.17
CA GLY A 277 9.92 -40.77 -2.19
C GLY A 277 10.04 -39.77 -3.33
N TYR A 278 9.19 -39.91 -4.34
CA TYR A 278 9.10 -39.11 -5.55
C TYR A 278 8.95 -37.61 -5.24
N ALA A 279 10.08 -36.89 -5.11
CA ALA A 279 10.09 -35.45 -5.21
C ALA A 279 9.98 -35.09 -6.69
N THR A 280 8.76 -34.81 -7.13
CA THR A 280 8.45 -34.28 -8.47
C THR A 280 9.17 -32.94 -8.67
N GLY A 281 10.25 -32.97 -9.44
CA GLY A 281 10.79 -31.91 -10.29
C GLY A 281 10.70 -30.47 -9.77
N SER A 282 11.67 -30.07 -8.93
CA SER A 282 12.16 -28.68 -8.97
C SER A 282 13.28 -28.61 -10.01
N THR A 283 12.90 -28.57 -11.28
CA THR A 283 13.79 -28.38 -12.41
C THR A 283 14.26 -26.93 -12.47
N GLY A 284 15.54 -26.73 -12.13
CA GLY A 284 16.45 -25.85 -12.87
C GLY A 284 16.26 -24.33 -12.75
N GLY A 285 17.04 -23.71 -11.84
CA GLY A 285 17.49 -22.33 -11.97
C GLY A 285 18.92 -22.26 -11.41
N PHE A 286 19.93 -22.58 -12.23
CA PHE A 286 20.82 -21.59 -12.85
C PHE A 286 21.42 -20.63 -11.81
N ASP A 287 22.55 -21.04 -11.24
CA ASP A 287 23.47 -20.17 -10.49
C ASP A 287 23.90 -19.02 -11.42
N PHE A 288 23.33 -17.84 -11.17
CA PHE A 288 23.78 -16.59 -11.76
C PHE A 288 24.67 -15.89 -10.73
N TYR A 289 25.89 -15.59 -11.17
CA TYR A 289 26.94 -14.86 -10.46
C TYR A 289 26.40 -13.71 -9.60
N GLU A 290 26.37 -13.93 -8.28
CA GLU A 290 26.31 -12.89 -7.27
C GLU A 290 27.65 -12.15 -7.30
N LEU A 291 27.67 -11.00 -7.99
CA LEU A 291 28.77 -10.05 -7.95
C LEU A 291 28.92 -9.55 -6.51
N GLU A 292 29.92 -10.12 -5.83
CA GLU A 292 30.49 -9.64 -4.58
C GLU A 292 30.82 -8.15 -4.68
N PHE A 293 30.24 -7.36 -3.77
CA PHE A 293 30.80 -6.08 -3.39
C PHE A 293 31.49 -6.29 -2.04
N ASP A 294 32.82 -6.26 -2.09
CA ASP A 294 33.77 -6.44 -0.99
C ASP A 294 33.35 -5.75 0.31
N ASP A 295 33.27 -6.50 1.41
CA ASP A 295 33.75 -5.98 2.69
C ASP A 295 34.45 -7.09 3.50
N TYR A 296 35.77 -6.93 3.56
CA TYR A 296 36.76 -7.75 4.21
C TYR A 296 36.65 -7.66 5.74
N LEU A 297 36.25 -8.73 6.43
CA LEU A 297 36.81 -9.05 7.75
C LEU A 297 36.85 -10.56 8.03
N HIS A 298 38.08 -11.06 8.17
CA HIS A 298 38.46 -12.37 8.65
C HIS A 298 37.67 -12.84 9.88
N MET A 299 37.14 -14.07 9.83
CA MET A 299 36.92 -14.87 11.04
C MET A 299 37.62 -16.23 10.91
N PRO A 300 38.45 -16.62 11.89
CA PRO A 300 39.25 -17.83 11.83
C PRO A 300 38.41 -19.08 12.18
N SER A 301 38.75 -20.13 11.45
CA SER A 301 38.28 -21.51 11.60
C SER A 301 38.31 -22.01 13.04
N ALA A 302 37.14 -22.36 13.60
CA ALA A 302 37.04 -23.12 14.83
C ALA A 302 36.91 -24.63 14.55
N PRO A 303 37.55 -25.50 15.35
CA PRO A 303 37.75 -26.90 15.02
C PRO A 303 36.53 -27.79 15.31
N ARG A 304 36.46 -28.87 14.52
CA ARG A 304 35.50 -29.97 14.57
C ARG A 304 35.43 -30.64 15.95
N GLY A 305 34.35 -30.40 16.67
CA GLY A 305 33.97 -31.19 17.86
C GLY A 305 33.08 -32.37 17.48
N ARG A 306 33.66 -33.58 17.42
CA ARG A 306 32.93 -34.87 17.36
C ARG A 306 32.24 -35.13 18.71
N GLY A 307 30.98 -34.74 18.85
CA GLY A 307 30.13 -35.11 19.98
C GLY A 307 29.19 -36.28 19.63
N ARG A 308 29.64 -37.51 19.83
CA ARG A 308 28.77 -38.71 19.85
C ARG A 308 27.95 -38.71 21.15
N GLY A 309 26.76 -38.12 21.12
CA GLY A 309 25.79 -38.19 22.23
C GLY A 309 24.56 -39.01 21.84
N ARG A 310 24.59 -40.31 22.15
CA ARG A 310 23.40 -41.18 22.15
C ARG A 310 22.46 -40.73 23.27
N SER A 311 21.42 -39.96 22.93
CA SER A 311 20.25 -39.81 23.78
C SER A 311 19.02 -40.36 23.06
N ARG A 312 18.83 -41.67 23.22
CA ARG A 312 17.52 -42.32 23.08
C ARG A 312 16.67 -41.83 24.27
N GLY A 313 15.65 -41.03 24.00
CA GLY A 313 14.71 -40.59 25.04
C GLY A 313 13.45 -40.01 24.43
N ARG A 314 12.45 -40.87 24.24
CA ARG A 314 10.99 -40.63 24.14
C ARG A 314 10.59 -39.17 23.84
N GLY A 315 10.16 -38.87 22.62
CA GLY A 315 8.83 -39.31 22.18
C GLY A 315 7.73 -38.54 22.92
N ARG A 316 7.74 -37.22 22.83
CA ARG A 316 6.58 -36.38 23.16
C ARG A 316 6.38 -35.46 21.97
N GLY A 317 5.47 -35.86 21.08
CA GLY A 317 5.09 -35.08 19.91
C GLY A 317 4.62 -33.71 20.37
N GLN A 318 5.48 -32.70 20.21
CA GLN A 318 5.08 -31.31 20.33
C GLN A 318 4.13 -31.05 19.17
N GLN A 319 2.85 -30.90 19.48
CA GLN A 319 1.83 -30.34 18.60
C GLN A 319 2.11 -28.85 18.37
N ALA A 320 3.28 -28.53 17.82
CA ALA A 320 3.56 -27.21 17.28
C ALA A 320 2.99 -27.19 15.87
N THR A 321 1.94 -26.40 15.59
CA THR A 321 1.65 -25.83 14.25
C THR A 321 0.34 -25.03 14.16
N THR A 322 -0.62 -25.13 15.08
CA THR A 322 -1.93 -24.45 14.89
C THR A 322 -1.99 -23.01 15.39
N THR A 323 -1.18 -22.61 16.38
CA THR A 323 -1.24 -21.26 16.96
C THR A 323 -0.70 -20.15 16.05
N ASP A 324 0.24 -20.47 15.16
CA ASP A 324 0.98 -19.46 14.39
C ASP A 324 0.17 -18.94 13.19
N HIS A 325 -0.74 -19.74 12.64
CA HIS A 325 -1.60 -19.31 11.53
C HIS A 325 -2.63 -18.26 11.96
N SER A 326 -3.16 -18.38 13.18
CA SER A 326 -4.15 -17.43 13.70
C SER A 326 -3.57 -16.03 13.89
N THR A 327 -2.32 -15.93 14.36
CA THR A 327 -1.67 -14.63 14.59
C THR A 327 -1.34 -13.94 13.26
N GLN A 328 -0.91 -14.68 12.24
CA GLN A 328 -0.66 -14.13 10.90
C GLN A 328 -1.94 -13.62 10.24
N ALA A 329 -3.04 -14.37 10.33
CA ALA A 329 -4.32 -13.94 9.79
C ALA A 329 -4.85 -12.67 10.48
N ALA A 330 -4.72 -12.57 11.81
CA ALA A 330 -5.12 -11.37 12.55
C ALA A 330 -4.27 -10.14 12.18
N LEU A 331 -2.96 -10.32 12.00
CA LEU A 331 -2.07 -9.23 11.55
C LEU A 331 -2.41 -8.77 10.14
N ALA A 332 -2.73 -9.70 9.22
CA ALA A 332 -3.14 -9.37 7.86
C ALA A 332 -4.47 -8.59 7.85
N ALA A 333 -5.47 -9.03 8.62
CA ALA A 333 -6.75 -8.34 8.74
C ALA A 333 -6.60 -6.92 9.31
N HIS A 334 -5.78 -6.76 10.35
CA HIS A 334 -5.48 -5.44 10.92
C HIS A 334 -4.76 -4.53 9.91
N TRP A 335 -3.85 -5.07 9.10
CA TRP A 335 -3.17 -4.32 8.06
C TRP A 335 -4.13 -3.86 6.95
N ASP A 336 -5.04 -4.74 6.52
CA ASP A 336 -6.08 -4.40 5.54
C ASP A 336 -6.99 -3.27 6.05
N GLU A 337 -7.35 -3.30 7.33
CA GLU A 337 -8.14 -2.25 7.96
C GLU A 337 -7.43 -0.88 7.94
N ILE A 338 -6.13 -0.86 8.24
CA ILE A 338 -5.30 0.35 8.15
C ILE A 338 -5.30 0.89 6.72
N ILE A 339 -5.11 0.02 5.73
CA ILE A 339 -5.12 0.42 4.32
C ILE A 339 -6.50 0.98 3.93
N VAL A 340 -7.60 0.30 4.28
CA VAL A 340 -8.97 0.77 4.01
C VAL A 340 -9.17 2.18 4.54
N ARG A 341 -8.77 2.46 5.78
CA ARG A 341 -8.88 3.80 6.38
C ARG A 341 -8.01 4.83 5.65
N ALA A 342 -6.78 4.46 5.27
CA ALA A 342 -5.90 5.35 4.51
C ALA A 342 -6.48 5.67 3.13
N LEU A 343 -6.95 4.67 2.37
CA LEU A 343 -7.56 4.85 1.05
C LEU A 343 -8.84 5.71 1.14
N LYS A 344 -9.70 5.47 2.13
CA LYS A 344 -10.89 6.30 2.37
C LYS A 344 -10.51 7.75 2.73
N THR A 345 -9.48 7.94 3.56
CA THR A 345 -8.96 9.27 3.90
C THR A 345 -8.47 9.99 2.65
N VAL A 346 -7.60 9.36 1.86
CA VAL A 346 -7.10 9.91 0.59
C VAL A 346 -8.25 10.23 -0.36
N THR A 347 -9.20 9.31 -0.54
CA THR A 347 -10.39 9.51 -1.39
C THR A 347 -11.19 10.74 -0.99
N SER A 348 -11.36 11.00 0.31
CA SER A 348 -12.09 12.16 0.82
C SER A 348 -11.36 13.49 0.62
N LEU A 349 -10.04 13.45 0.42
CA LEU A 349 -9.18 14.62 0.22
C LEU A 349 -8.95 14.94 -1.25
N LEU A 350 -9.22 14.00 -2.16
CA LEU A 350 -9.08 14.24 -3.59
C LEU A 350 -10.18 15.19 -4.10
N PRO A 351 -9.88 16.01 -5.12
CA PRO A 351 -10.86 16.89 -5.73
C PRO A 351 -12.07 16.12 -6.28
N ALA A 352 -13.24 16.72 -6.13
CA ALA A 352 -14.54 16.16 -6.50
C ALA A 352 -15.33 17.14 -7.39
N PRO A 353 -14.83 17.49 -8.59
CA PRO A 353 -15.43 18.55 -9.41
C PRO A 353 -16.88 18.25 -9.84
N TYR A 354 -17.27 16.97 -9.86
CA TYR A 354 -18.61 16.52 -10.23
C TYR A 354 -19.52 16.17 -9.03
N ALA A 355 -19.12 16.49 -7.80
CA ALA A 355 -19.99 16.31 -6.64
C ALA A 355 -21.08 17.39 -6.59
N ASP A 356 -22.25 17.06 -6.04
CA ASP A 356 -23.35 18.02 -5.86
C ASP A 356 -22.95 19.24 -5.02
N GLU A 357 -22.02 19.03 -4.07
CA GLU A 357 -21.47 20.06 -3.20
C GLU A 357 -20.03 20.47 -3.60
N ALA A 358 -19.70 20.43 -4.89
CA ALA A 358 -18.38 20.80 -5.40
C ALA A 358 -18.00 22.22 -4.97
N GLN A 359 -16.82 22.34 -4.37
CA GLN A 359 -16.30 23.62 -3.88
C GLN A 359 -15.33 24.23 -4.89
N VAL A 360 -14.98 25.51 -4.71
CA VAL A 360 -14.07 26.22 -5.63
C VAL A 360 -12.72 25.49 -5.77
N TYR A 361 -12.22 24.93 -4.68
CA TYR A 361 -10.96 24.17 -4.66
C TYR A 361 -11.09 22.73 -5.23
N ASP A 362 -12.30 22.24 -5.51
CA ASP A 362 -12.53 21.00 -6.27
C ASP A 362 -12.39 21.26 -7.77
N MET A 363 -12.86 22.43 -8.21
CA MET A 363 -12.78 22.86 -9.60
C MET A 363 -11.38 23.36 -9.98
N LEU A 364 -10.66 23.94 -9.02
CA LEU A 364 -9.30 24.47 -9.19
C LEU A 364 -8.36 23.80 -8.18
N PRO A 365 -8.05 22.50 -8.37
CA PRO A 365 -7.15 21.78 -7.48
C PRO A 365 -5.73 22.35 -7.56
N HIS A 366 -4.99 22.25 -6.46
CA HIS A 366 -3.61 22.72 -6.41
C HIS A 366 -2.70 21.84 -7.31
N PRO A 367 -1.82 22.43 -8.13
CA PRO A 367 -1.03 21.70 -9.14
C PRO A 367 -0.06 20.65 -8.57
N SER A 368 0.32 20.76 -7.29
CA SER A 368 1.20 19.77 -6.65
C SER A 368 0.54 18.40 -6.42
N ILE A 369 -0.79 18.29 -6.47
CA ILE A 369 -1.51 17.05 -6.12
C ILE A 369 -1.07 15.86 -6.99
N THR A 370 -0.93 16.04 -8.30
CA THR A 370 -0.48 14.98 -9.22
C THR A 370 0.89 14.46 -8.83
N ALA A 371 1.82 15.37 -8.58
CA ALA A 371 3.18 15.02 -8.25
C ALA A 371 3.30 14.37 -6.86
N LEU A 372 2.49 14.79 -5.89
CA LEU A 372 2.39 14.13 -4.57
C LEU A 372 1.94 12.67 -4.73
N LEU A 373 0.90 12.41 -5.53
CA LEU A 373 0.38 11.07 -5.77
C LEU A 373 1.39 10.19 -6.50
N GLN A 374 2.03 10.71 -7.56
CA GLN A 374 3.07 10.01 -8.33
C GLN A 374 4.29 9.62 -7.48
N MET A 375 4.63 10.43 -6.48
CA MET A 375 5.79 10.21 -5.60
C MET A 375 5.50 9.34 -4.37
N SER A 376 4.23 9.04 -4.09
CA SER A 376 3.82 8.19 -2.97
C SER A 376 3.92 6.69 -3.28
N GLN A 377 3.81 5.83 -2.27
CA GLN A 377 3.70 4.37 -2.43
C GLN A 377 2.31 3.94 -2.92
N LEU A 378 1.35 4.87 -3.04
CA LEU A 378 -0.04 4.56 -3.37
C LEU A 378 -0.18 3.89 -4.74
N PRO A 379 0.42 4.39 -5.85
CA PRO A 379 0.30 3.73 -7.16
C PRO A 379 0.85 2.31 -7.16
N GLU A 380 1.90 2.02 -6.38
CA GLU A 380 2.49 0.70 -6.25
C GLU A 380 1.55 -0.27 -5.51
N LEU A 381 0.92 0.19 -4.41
CA LEU A 381 -0.10 -0.60 -3.73
C LEU A 381 -1.27 -0.91 -4.68
N LEU A 382 -1.78 0.10 -5.38
CA LEU A 382 -2.86 -0.07 -6.35
C LEU A 382 -2.47 -1.06 -7.46
N ALA A 383 -1.23 -1.00 -7.96
CA ALA A 383 -0.69 -1.98 -8.90
C ALA A 383 -0.77 -3.41 -8.36
N SER A 384 -0.30 -3.58 -7.13
CA SER A 384 -0.19 -4.88 -6.49
C SER A 384 -1.57 -5.50 -6.27
N LEU A 385 -2.54 -4.70 -5.78
CA LEU A 385 -3.92 -5.15 -5.60
C LEU A 385 -4.59 -5.51 -6.94
N LEU A 386 -4.41 -4.69 -7.98
CA LEU A 386 -5.00 -4.95 -9.30
C LEU A 386 -4.38 -6.13 -10.04
N ARG A 387 -3.11 -6.46 -9.77
CA ARG A 387 -2.43 -7.63 -10.35
C ARG A 387 -2.84 -8.95 -9.70
N ASN A 388 -3.50 -8.90 -8.54
CA ASN A 388 -3.96 -10.09 -7.86
C ASN A 388 -5.15 -10.69 -8.61
N ASP A 389 -4.98 -11.91 -9.12
CA ASP A 389 -5.96 -12.66 -9.92
C ASP A 389 -6.78 -13.66 -9.07
N SER A 390 -6.56 -13.71 -7.76
CA SER A 390 -7.24 -14.64 -6.86
C SER A 390 -8.62 -14.15 -6.45
N ILE A 391 -9.67 -14.74 -7.02
CA ILE A 391 -11.07 -14.47 -6.65
C ILE A 391 -11.30 -14.71 -5.15
N THR A 392 -10.69 -15.75 -4.57
CA THR A 392 -10.83 -16.03 -3.15
C THR A 392 -10.25 -14.91 -2.28
N ASP A 393 -9.12 -14.32 -2.69
CA ASP A 393 -8.54 -13.17 -1.98
C ASP A 393 -9.43 -11.94 -2.10
N TRP A 394 -10.02 -11.69 -3.27
CA TRP A 394 -10.94 -10.58 -3.49
C TRP A 394 -12.17 -10.69 -2.59
N THR A 395 -12.76 -11.89 -2.49
CA THR A 395 -13.92 -12.11 -1.61
C THR A 395 -13.56 -11.99 -0.14
N ALA A 396 -12.39 -12.47 0.28
CA ALA A 396 -11.94 -12.39 1.66
C ALA A 396 -11.58 -10.96 2.10
N ARG A 397 -11.15 -10.11 1.15
CA ARG A 397 -10.69 -8.73 1.40
C ARG A 397 -11.57 -7.70 0.70
N SER A 398 -12.87 -7.97 0.60
CA SER A 398 -13.82 -7.18 -0.18
C SER A 398 -13.84 -5.70 0.19
N ASP A 399 -13.73 -5.36 1.48
CA ASP A 399 -13.68 -3.97 1.96
C ASP A 399 -12.47 -3.20 1.42
N LEU A 400 -11.32 -3.88 1.32
CA LEU A 400 -10.10 -3.29 0.77
C LEU A 400 -10.24 -3.00 -0.73
N TYR A 401 -10.73 -3.98 -1.49
CA TYR A 401 -10.96 -3.79 -2.93
C TYR A 401 -12.05 -2.73 -3.19
N ASN A 402 -13.11 -2.68 -2.37
CA ASN A 402 -14.12 -1.63 -2.46
C ASN A 402 -13.51 -0.24 -2.21
N ALA A 403 -12.70 -0.08 -1.17
CA ALA A 403 -12.00 1.18 -0.90
C ALA A 403 -11.04 1.57 -2.04
N MET A 404 -10.34 0.60 -2.61
CA MET A 404 -9.47 0.78 -3.77
C MET A 404 -10.25 1.25 -5.01
N LEU A 405 -11.36 0.58 -5.34
CA LEU A 405 -12.18 0.92 -6.51
C LEU A 405 -12.83 2.31 -6.36
N LEU A 406 -13.28 2.66 -5.16
CA LEU A 406 -13.77 4.01 -4.86
C LEU A 406 -12.70 5.08 -5.06
N LEU A 407 -11.47 4.81 -4.63
CA LEU A 407 -10.34 5.71 -4.86
C LEU A 407 -10.03 5.83 -6.36
N LEU A 408 -9.97 4.72 -7.10
CA LEU A 408 -9.71 4.73 -8.55
C LEU A 408 -10.78 5.51 -9.31
N ARG A 409 -12.05 5.33 -8.95
CA ARG A 409 -13.15 6.12 -9.49
C ARG A 409 -12.94 7.61 -9.21
N ARG A 410 -12.65 7.97 -7.96
CA ARG A 410 -12.38 9.36 -7.57
C ARG A 410 -11.19 9.95 -8.34
N MET A 411 -10.13 9.18 -8.58
CA MET A 411 -8.98 9.60 -9.37
C MET A 411 -9.30 9.76 -10.86
N ALA A 412 -10.25 8.99 -11.39
CA ALA A 412 -10.72 9.13 -12.77
C ALA A 412 -11.66 10.33 -12.95
N ASP A 413 -12.38 10.73 -11.90
CA ASP A 413 -13.30 11.88 -11.90
C ASP A 413 -12.58 13.25 -11.95
N CYS A 414 -11.27 13.32 -11.81
CA CYS A 414 -10.51 14.57 -11.87
C CYS A 414 -9.36 14.44 -12.87
N GLU A 415 -9.32 15.32 -13.88
CA GLU A 415 -8.31 15.31 -14.94
C GLU A 415 -6.88 15.33 -14.40
N LEU A 416 -6.67 16.10 -13.32
CA LEU A 416 -5.37 16.24 -12.67
C LEU A 416 -4.89 14.91 -12.06
N THR A 417 -5.78 14.10 -11.50
CA THR A 417 -5.46 12.79 -10.92
C THR A 417 -5.49 11.67 -11.94
N LEU A 418 -6.20 11.85 -13.06
CA LEU A 418 -6.24 10.90 -14.18
C LEU A 418 -4.85 10.72 -14.80
N GLU A 419 -4.04 11.78 -14.87
CA GLU A 419 -2.63 11.70 -15.28
C GLU A 419 -1.89 10.62 -14.47
N VAL A 420 -2.11 10.53 -13.16
CA VAL A 420 -1.45 9.51 -12.31
C VAL A 420 -1.81 8.08 -12.71
N LEU A 421 -3.02 7.85 -13.21
CA LEU A 421 -3.48 6.53 -13.63
C LEU A 421 -2.95 6.14 -15.02
N VAL A 422 -2.75 7.11 -15.91
CA VAL A 422 -2.37 6.88 -17.31
C VAL A 422 -0.86 7.02 -17.55
N SER A 423 -0.18 7.84 -16.75
CA SER A 423 1.25 8.11 -16.89
C SER A 423 2.11 6.88 -16.66
N GLU A 424 3.31 6.91 -17.25
CA GLU A 424 4.36 5.93 -16.98
C GLU A 424 4.71 5.94 -15.49
N ARG A 425 4.78 4.76 -14.89
CA ARG A 425 5.05 4.61 -13.47
C ARG A 425 6.55 4.60 -13.21
N HIS A 426 6.96 5.40 -12.23
CA HIS A 426 8.33 5.40 -11.74
C HIS A 426 8.45 4.39 -10.58
N GLU A 427 9.30 3.38 -10.73
CA GLU A 427 9.55 2.43 -9.65
C GLU A 427 10.42 3.07 -8.55
N LEU A 428 9.84 3.20 -7.36
CA LEU A 428 10.51 3.73 -6.18
C LEU A 428 11.31 2.61 -5.49
N PHE A 429 12.50 2.29 -6.01
CA PHE A 429 13.30 1.15 -5.55
C PHE A 429 13.72 1.28 -4.07
N ARG A 430 14.06 2.50 -3.62
CA ARG A 430 14.43 2.82 -2.23
C ARG A 430 14.08 4.28 -1.92
N SER A 431 12.83 4.53 -1.55
CA SER A 431 12.42 5.82 -0.98
C SER A 431 12.21 5.70 0.53
N GLY A 432 12.65 6.70 1.29
CA GLY A 432 12.21 6.91 2.68
C GLY A 432 10.74 7.31 2.83
N GLY A 433 10.02 7.38 1.71
CA GLY A 433 8.65 7.89 1.63
C GLY A 433 8.62 9.38 1.31
N LEU A 434 7.42 9.86 0.95
CA LEU A 434 7.18 11.24 0.54
C LEU A 434 7.56 12.25 1.63
N GLU A 435 7.26 11.95 2.89
CA GLU A 435 7.54 12.85 4.01
C GLU A 435 9.05 13.03 4.24
N GLU A 436 9.81 11.93 4.39
CA GLU A 436 11.26 12.00 4.66
C GLU A 436 12.00 12.77 3.55
N TRP A 437 11.57 12.62 2.30
CA TRP A 437 12.11 13.39 1.20
C TRP A 437 11.77 14.88 1.27
N MET A 438 10.52 15.22 1.59
CA MET A 438 10.08 16.61 1.69
C MET A 438 10.81 17.33 2.84
N TRP A 439 11.13 16.65 3.93
CA TRP A 439 11.93 17.23 5.02
C TRP A 439 13.44 17.25 4.76
N SER A 440 13.90 16.72 3.61
CA SER A 440 15.33 16.53 3.30
C SER A 440 16.04 15.57 4.25
N ASP A 441 15.30 14.68 4.93
CA ASP A 441 15.85 13.66 5.82
C ASP A 441 16.31 12.42 5.01
N ALA A 442 15.79 12.24 3.80
CA ALA A 442 16.17 11.16 2.89
C ALA A 442 16.28 11.63 1.42
N GLU A 443 17.20 11.01 0.67
CA GLU A 443 17.27 11.16 -0.78
C GLU A 443 16.34 10.15 -1.47
N ILE A 444 15.59 10.58 -2.49
CA ILE A 444 14.84 9.66 -3.34
C ILE A 444 15.75 9.24 -4.49
N LYS A 445 16.13 7.96 -4.49
CA LYS A 445 16.77 7.31 -5.64
C LYS A 445 15.66 6.77 -6.54
N SER A 446 15.14 7.60 -7.44
CA SER A 446 14.25 7.15 -8.51
C SER A 446 15.09 6.47 -9.59
N VAL A 447 14.89 5.17 -9.78
CA VAL A 447 15.43 4.50 -10.96
C VAL A 447 14.39 4.67 -12.05
N TYR A 448 14.75 5.41 -13.09
CA TYR A 448 14.04 5.26 -14.34
C TYR A 448 14.32 3.85 -14.82
N LEU A 449 13.34 2.97 -14.66
CA LEU A 449 13.12 2.03 -15.74
C LEU A 449 12.77 2.91 -16.93
N LYS A 450 13.80 3.35 -17.68
CA LYS A 450 13.61 3.50 -19.11
C LYS A 450 12.99 2.18 -19.47
N LEU A 451 11.67 2.15 -19.69
CA LEU A 451 11.05 1.04 -20.38
C LEU A 451 12.03 0.81 -21.51
N PHE A 452 12.70 -0.35 -21.47
CA PHE A 452 13.17 -0.96 -22.69
C PHE A 452 11.86 -1.02 -23.46
N THR A 453 11.60 0.02 -24.25
CA THR A 453 10.87 -0.13 -25.48
C THR A 453 11.62 -1.30 -26.04
N VAL A 454 10.97 -2.46 -25.92
CA VAL A 454 11.18 -3.54 -26.86
C VAL A 454 10.78 -2.85 -28.14
N THR A 455 11.72 -2.07 -28.68
CA THR A 455 11.99 -2.01 -30.08
C THR A 455 12.02 -3.49 -30.37
N GLN A 456 10.85 -4.02 -30.77
CA GLN A 456 10.81 -5.15 -31.63
C GLN A 456 11.80 -4.72 -32.67
N SER A 457 13.02 -5.24 -32.53
CA SER A 457 13.94 -5.30 -33.62
C SER A 457 13.08 -6.03 -34.62
N LYS A 458 12.45 -5.26 -35.52
CA LYS A 458 12.07 -5.72 -36.83
C LYS A 458 13.37 -6.34 -37.26
N SER A 459 13.46 -7.66 -37.09
CA SER A 459 14.42 -8.48 -37.76
C SER A 459 14.25 -8.01 -39.18
N ALA A 460 15.21 -7.21 -39.63
CA ALA A 460 15.30 -6.85 -41.01
C ALA A 460 15.45 -8.21 -41.68
N VAL A 461 14.33 -8.76 -42.14
CA VAL A 461 14.30 -9.81 -43.14
C VAL A 461 15.04 -9.15 -44.28
N LYS A 462 16.34 -9.42 -44.32
CA LYS A 462 17.24 -9.02 -45.40
C LYS A 462 16.51 -9.49 -46.66
N PRO A 463 16.05 -8.60 -47.55
CA PRO A 463 15.45 -9.05 -48.79
C PRO A 463 16.48 -9.96 -49.44
N ARG A 464 16.12 -11.23 -49.61
CA ARG A 464 16.97 -12.24 -50.24
C ARG A 464 17.14 -11.79 -51.68
N VAL A 465 18.21 -11.04 -51.94
CA VAL A 465 18.64 -10.69 -53.29
C VAL A 465 18.83 -12.01 -54.02
N ARG A 466 17.92 -12.31 -54.96
CA ARG A 466 18.12 -13.42 -55.90
C ARG A 466 19.43 -13.13 -56.62
N ALA A 467 20.36 -14.09 -56.54
CA ALA A 467 21.57 -14.06 -57.34
C ALA A 467 21.18 -13.90 -58.83
N PRO A 468 21.92 -13.09 -59.60
CA PRO A 468 21.72 -13.02 -61.05
C PRO A 468 21.97 -14.42 -61.63
N LEU A 469 21.03 -14.88 -62.46
CA LEU A 469 21.19 -16.11 -63.23
C LEU A 469 22.36 -15.91 -64.20
N ASP A 470 23.33 -16.82 -64.16
CA ASP A 470 24.46 -16.85 -65.08
C ASP A 470 23.97 -16.95 -66.55
N PRO A 471 24.59 -16.22 -67.49
CA PRO A 471 24.23 -16.31 -68.90
C PRO A 471 24.61 -17.68 -69.46
N ILE A 472 23.61 -18.31 -70.08
CA ILE A 472 23.72 -19.56 -70.83
C ILE A 472 24.79 -19.40 -71.92
N ARG A 473 25.90 -20.12 -71.80
CA ARG A 473 26.90 -20.26 -72.86
C ARG A 473 26.35 -21.18 -73.95
N CYS A 474 26.02 -20.61 -75.11
CA CYS A 474 25.87 -21.37 -76.35
C CYS A 474 27.25 -21.86 -76.80
N THR A 475 27.44 -23.18 -76.80
CA THR A 475 28.55 -23.84 -77.49
C THR A 475 28.06 -24.30 -78.85
N ASP A 476 28.66 -23.78 -79.92
CA ASP A 476 28.45 -24.27 -81.28
C ASP A 476 29.03 -25.69 -81.46
N PRO A 477 28.41 -26.53 -82.31
CA PRO A 477 28.83 -27.91 -82.51
C PRO A 477 30.06 -28.00 -83.43
N PRO A 478 30.95 -29.01 -83.21
CA PRO A 478 32.09 -29.25 -84.08
C PRO A 478 31.67 -29.94 -85.39
N ALA A 479 32.41 -29.64 -86.46
CA ALA A 479 32.33 -30.28 -87.77
C ALA A 479 32.98 -31.67 -87.80
#